data_AF-A0A2K3QDW9-F1
#
_entry.id   AF-A0A2K3QDW9-F1
#
_cell.length_a   1.000
_cell.length_b   1.000
_cell.length_c   1.000
_cell.angle_alpha   90.00
_cell.angle_beta   90.00
_cell.angle_gamma   90.00
#
_symmetry.space_group_name_H-M   'P 1'
#
loop_
_entity.id
_entity.type
_entity.pdbx_description
1 polymer ?
#
loop_
_entity_poly.entity_id
_entity_poly.type
_entity_poly.pdbx_seq_one_letter_code
_entity_poly.pdbx_strand_id
1 'polypeptide(L)'
;MKVILSINAGSSSVKISVYSADKNAAPRQIADTQVSGLTAPPARLKYSRSGRSIVEDEAVDGDVRSQGDAFELLLKTLIDDAELREVGSKGDIAIACHRIVHGGDCDDSKVITKETHHRLEELSDLAPLHNGPALTIVDSCIKQLPDAINVACFDSQFHATMPPHISTYPIDQGIAKKNRLRKYGFHGLSYAFVARSVAEFLGKDLGELNIIALHLGSGASACAIKGGKSWDTSMGLTPLAGLPGATRSGSVDPSLVFHYASDVGKLSPASTKDLHMSKAEEILNEQSGWKSLTGTTDFGVIAGSDEPQHKLAFDLLVDRICGFVGSYYVSLQGQVDAVVFAGGIGERSAKLRRAVVGRTGCLGLA
;
A
#
# COMPACT_ATOMS: atom_id res chain seq x y z
N MET A 1 -8.21 14.52 -26.20
CA MET A 1 -8.31 14.50 -24.73
C MET A 1 -9.13 13.31 -24.25
N LYS A 2 -8.55 12.48 -23.39
CA LYS A 2 -9.22 11.38 -22.70
C LYS A 2 -9.08 11.59 -21.19
N VAL A 3 -10.15 11.34 -20.44
CA VAL A 3 -10.10 11.36 -18.97
C VAL A 3 -9.71 9.98 -18.45
N ILE A 4 -8.79 9.97 -17.48
CA ILE A 4 -8.29 8.79 -16.80
C ILE A 4 -8.56 8.95 -15.31
N LEU A 5 -9.24 7.98 -14.71
CA LEU A 5 -9.39 7.89 -13.25
C LEU A 5 -8.31 6.97 -12.69
N SER A 6 -7.61 7.42 -11.66
CA SER A 6 -6.75 6.57 -10.82
C SER A 6 -7.46 6.35 -9.49
N ILE A 7 -7.89 5.12 -9.25
CA ILE A 7 -8.79 4.74 -8.16
C ILE A 7 -8.03 3.90 -7.14
N ASN A 8 -8.10 4.31 -5.87
CA ASN A 8 -7.54 3.58 -4.74
C ASN A 8 -8.63 3.36 -3.69
N ALA A 9 -8.98 2.10 -3.48
CA ALA A 9 -9.98 1.66 -2.51
C ALA A 9 -9.29 1.00 -1.31
N GLY A 10 -9.44 1.62 -0.13
CA GLY A 10 -9.08 1.02 1.14
C GLY A 10 -10.31 0.47 1.86
N SER A 11 -10.10 -0.14 3.03
CA SER A 11 -11.20 -0.60 3.88
C SER A 11 -12.10 0.53 4.37
N SER A 12 -11.52 1.72 4.63
CA SER A 12 -12.22 2.86 5.25
C SER A 12 -12.37 4.10 4.35
N SER A 13 -11.85 4.06 3.11
CA SER A 13 -11.89 5.20 2.21
C SER A 13 -11.77 4.80 0.74
N VAL A 14 -12.26 5.67 -0.14
CA VAL A 14 -12.07 5.59 -1.60
C VAL A 14 -11.50 6.92 -2.07
N LYS A 15 -10.42 6.89 -2.85
CA LYS A 15 -9.78 8.07 -3.45
C LYS A 15 -9.74 7.93 -4.97
N ILE A 16 -10.05 9.01 -5.67
CA ILE A 16 -9.91 9.14 -7.12
C ILE A 16 -9.03 10.34 -7.42
N SER A 17 -7.97 10.13 -8.20
CA SER A 17 -7.23 11.20 -8.85
C SER A 17 -7.61 11.20 -10.33
N VAL A 18 -7.98 12.36 -10.86
CA VAL A 18 -8.47 12.53 -12.24
C VAL A 18 -7.38 13.15 -13.08
N TYR A 19 -7.10 12.54 -14.23
CA TYR A 19 -6.11 13.01 -15.17
C TYR A 19 -6.75 13.27 -16.53
N SER A 20 -6.29 14.33 -17.18
CA SER A 20 -6.52 14.59 -18.59
C SER A 20 -5.25 14.23 -19.37
N ALA A 21 -5.41 13.46 -20.44
CA ALA A 21 -4.31 13.09 -21.32
C ALA A 21 -4.68 13.30 -22.79
N ASP A 22 -3.74 13.88 -23.54
CA ASP A 22 -3.76 13.84 -24.99
C ASP A 22 -2.87 12.70 -25.52
N LYS A 23 -3.09 12.35 -26.79
CA LYS A 23 -2.30 11.29 -27.42
C LYS A 23 -0.82 11.66 -27.38
N ASN A 24 0.02 10.77 -26.85
CA ASN A 24 1.47 10.92 -26.71
C ASN A 24 1.94 12.04 -25.75
N ALA A 25 1.06 12.57 -24.90
CA ALA A 25 1.44 13.52 -23.84
C ALA A 25 1.38 12.85 -22.46
N ALA A 26 2.22 13.32 -21.53
CA ALA A 26 2.13 12.91 -20.13
C ALA A 26 0.76 13.33 -19.56
N PRO A 27 0.06 12.46 -18.80
CA PRO A 27 -1.20 12.83 -18.17
C PRO A 27 -1.02 14.00 -17.19
N ARG A 28 -1.91 14.97 -17.26
CA ARG A 28 -1.97 16.11 -16.32
C ARG A 28 -3.08 15.86 -15.31
N GLN A 29 -2.77 15.92 -14.03
CA GLN A 29 -3.77 15.83 -12.97
C GLN A 29 -4.66 17.08 -12.98
N ILE A 30 -5.98 16.87 -13.00
CA ILE A 30 -6.98 17.96 -13.07
C ILE A 30 -7.85 18.03 -11.82
N ALA A 31 -7.98 16.93 -11.06
CA ALA A 31 -8.72 16.89 -9.82
C ALA A 31 -8.28 15.73 -8.90
N ASP A 32 -8.58 15.87 -7.61
CA ASP A 32 -8.54 14.79 -6.63
C ASP A 32 -9.81 14.84 -5.79
N THR A 33 -10.39 13.67 -5.54
CA THR A 33 -11.57 13.53 -4.70
C THR A 33 -11.46 12.28 -3.83
N GLN A 34 -11.98 12.35 -2.61
CA GLN A 34 -11.87 11.29 -1.61
C GLN A 34 -13.09 11.27 -0.70
N VAL A 35 -13.59 10.06 -0.44
CA VAL A 35 -14.51 9.80 0.67
C VAL A 35 -13.75 8.98 1.72
N SER A 36 -13.83 9.42 2.97
CA SER A 36 -13.27 8.72 4.14
C SER A 36 -14.35 8.46 5.19
N GLY A 37 -14.03 7.74 6.26
CA GLY A 37 -14.96 7.50 7.37
C GLY A 37 -15.97 6.37 7.11
N LEU A 38 -15.76 5.51 6.11
CA LEU A 38 -16.71 4.43 5.78
C LEU A 38 -16.90 3.40 6.90
N THR A 39 -15.85 3.16 7.69
CA THR A 39 -15.88 2.23 8.83
C THR A 39 -15.94 2.96 10.18
N ALA A 40 -15.96 4.29 10.16
CA ALA A 40 -15.98 5.15 11.35
C ALA A 40 -16.78 6.43 11.00
N PRO A 41 -18.12 6.34 10.96
CA PRO A 41 -18.98 7.42 10.49
C PRO A 41 -18.86 8.69 11.36
N PRO A 42 -19.18 9.87 10.82
CA PRO A 42 -19.78 10.08 9.49
C PRO A 42 -18.78 9.95 8.34
N ALA A 43 -19.27 9.57 7.15
CA ALA A 43 -18.48 9.64 5.94
C ALA A 43 -18.15 11.11 5.63
N ARG A 44 -16.92 11.37 5.17
CA ARG A 44 -16.46 12.73 4.87
C ARG A 44 -15.91 12.85 3.46
N LEU A 45 -16.31 13.89 2.75
CA LEU A 45 -15.89 14.21 1.39
C LEU A 45 -14.78 15.27 1.40
N LYS A 46 -13.77 15.03 0.59
CA LYS A 46 -12.74 16.00 0.23
C LYS A 46 -12.63 16.07 -1.28
N TYR A 47 -12.61 17.28 -1.84
CA TYR A 47 -12.53 17.51 -3.27
C TYR A 47 -11.62 18.71 -3.58
N SER A 48 -10.73 18.54 -4.54
CA SER A 48 -9.88 19.61 -5.08
C SER A 48 -9.83 19.56 -6.60
N ARG A 49 -9.82 20.73 -7.22
CA ARG A 49 -9.74 20.93 -8.68
C ARG A 49 -8.54 21.80 -9.00
N SER A 50 -7.68 21.35 -9.91
CA SER A 50 -6.48 22.08 -10.36
C SER A 50 -5.61 22.60 -9.19
N GLY A 51 -5.47 21.79 -8.14
CA GLY A 51 -4.71 22.13 -6.92
C GLY A 51 -5.43 23.07 -5.94
N ARG A 52 -6.62 23.58 -6.27
CA ARG A 52 -7.46 24.37 -5.36
C ARG A 52 -8.41 23.47 -4.60
N SER A 53 -8.45 23.61 -3.28
CA SER A 53 -9.46 22.93 -2.46
C SER A 53 -10.84 23.52 -2.72
N ILE A 54 -11.81 22.66 -3.01
CA ILE A 54 -13.22 23.01 -3.22
C ILE A 54 -14.06 22.54 -2.02
N VAL A 55 -13.76 21.34 -1.52
CA VAL A 55 -14.32 20.76 -0.29
C VAL A 55 -13.16 20.22 0.55
N GLU A 56 -12.97 20.71 1.77
CA GLU A 56 -11.78 20.36 2.57
C GLU A 56 -11.91 19.03 3.33
N ASP A 57 -13.03 18.83 4.04
CA ASP A 57 -13.34 17.62 4.82
C ASP A 57 -14.78 17.72 5.39
N GLU A 58 -15.78 17.76 4.51
CA GLU A 58 -17.18 17.97 4.91
C GLU A 58 -17.88 16.64 5.17
N ALA A 59 -18.71 16.57 6.22
CA ALA A 59 -19.55 15.41 6.46
C ALA A 59 -20.56 15.29 5.31
N VAL A 60 -20.76 14.07 4.82
CA VAL A 60 -21.71 13.81 3.75
C VAL A 60 -23.09 13.60 4.35
N ASP A 61 -24.06 14.40 3.91
CA ASP A 61 -25.47 14.17 4.17
C ASP A 61 -25.96 13.02 3.27
N GLY A 62 -25.99 11.80 3.81
CA GLY A 62 -26.47 10.63 3.07
C GLY A 62 -25.97 9.30 3.60
N ASP A 63 -26.51 8.24 3.02
CA ASP A 63 -26.26 6.87 3.45
C ASP A 63 -25.08 6.24 2.71
N VAL A 64 -23.89 6.82 2.86
CA VAL A 64 -22.66 6.28 2.27
C VAL A 64 -22.15 5.15 3.16
N ARG A 65 -22.60 3.92 2.90
CA ARG A 65 -22.30 2.75 3.73
C ARG A 65 -21.29 1.79 3.13
N SER A 66 -21.04 1.89 1.83
CA SER A 66 -20.14 1.01 1.10
C SER A 66 -19.12 1.78 0.26
N GLN A 67 -18.07 1.09 -0.17
CA GLN A 67 -17.13 1.62 -1.16
C GLN A 67 -17.86 1.94 -2.48
N GLY A 68 -18.88 1.15 -2.85
CA GLY A 68 -19.71 1.40 -4.02
C GLY A 68 -20.44 2.74 -3.95
N ASP A 69 -21.09 3.03 -2.83
CA ASP A 69 -21.79 4.31 -2.58
C ASP A 69 -20.80 5.48 -2.57
N ALA A 70 -19.63 5.27 -1.96
CA ALA A 70 -18.56 6.26 -1.94
C ALA A 70 -18.10 6.58 -3.37
N PHE A 71 -17.87 5.57 -4.21
CA PHE A 71 -17.49 5.77 -5.61
C PHE A 71 -18.56 6.50 -6.41
N GLU A 72 -19.84 6.15 -6.21
CA GLU A 72 -20.96 6.85 -6.87
C GLU A 72 -21.01 8.33 -6.48
N LEU A 73 -20.85 8.65 -5.19
CA LEU A 73 -20.77 10.02 -4.70
C LEU A 73 -19.58 10.78 -5.31
N LEU A 74 -18.41 10.16 -5.36
CA LEU A 74 -17.22 10.76 -5.95
C LEU A 74 -17.42 11.05 -7.44
N LEU A 75 -17.99 10.09 -8.18
CA LEU A 75 -18.29 10.25 -9.60
C LEU A 75 -19.30 11.37 -9.84
N LYS A 76 -20.36 11.44 -9.02
CA LYS A 76 -21.33 12.53 -9.07
C LYS A 76 -20.67 13.88 -8.77
N THR A 77 -19.83 13.96 -7.74
CA THR A 77 -19.09 15.19 -7.39
C THR A 77 -18.24 15.71 -8.55
N LEU A 78 -17.60 14.81 -9.30
CA LEU A 78 -16.80 15.17 -10.47
C LEU A 78 -17.64 15.65 -11.65
N ILE A 79 -18.77 14.98 -11.93
CA ILE A 79 -19.66 15.30 -13.07
C ILE A 79 -20.46 16.58 -12.83
N ASP A 80 -20.91 16.81 -11.59
CA ASP A 80 -21.73 17.98 -11.24
C ASP A 80 -20.89 19.27 -11.15
N ASP A 81 -19.56 19.18 -11.18
CA ASP A 81 -18.67 20.34 -11.19
C ASP A 81 -18.56 20.96 -12.60
N ALA A 82 -19.39 21.97 -12.86
CA ALA A 82 -19.42 22.70 -14.13
C ALA A 82 -18.09 23.39 -14.52
N GLU A 83 -17.17 23.61 -13.57
CA GLU A 83 -15.84 24.15 -13.88
C GLU A 83 -14.82 23.05 -14.24
N LEU A 84 -15.12 21.78 -13.97
CA LEU A 84 -14.34 20.62 -14.44
C LEU A 84 -14.83 20.20 -15.85
N ARG A 85 -14.57 21.05 -16.84
CA ARG A 85 -15.13 20.92 -18.20
C ARG A 85 -14.76 19.62 -18.92
N GLU A 86 -13.66 18.99 -18.53
CA GLU A 86 -13.23 17.71 -19.09
C GLU A 86 -14.13 16.54 -18.66
N VAL A 87 -14.92 16.68 -17.60
CA VAL A 87 -15.79 15.62 -17.04
C VAL A 87 -17.24 16.12 -16.99
N GLY A 88 -17.94 16.11 -18.13
CA GLY A 88 -19.35 16.51 -18.20
C GLY A 88 -20.33 15.34 -18.04
N SER A 89 -19.87 14.12 -18.24
CA SER A 89 -20.67 12.91 -18.19
C SER A 89 -19.81 11.68 -17.89
N LYS A 90 -20.48 10.56 -17.59
CA LYS A 90 -19.84 9.26 -17.42
C LYS A 90 -19.09 8.79 -18.67
N GLY A 91 -19.54 9.21 -19.86
CA GLY A 91 -18.94 8.83 -21.16
C GLY A 91 -17.62 9.53 -21.47
N ASP A 92 -17.28 10.61 -20.75
CA ASP A 92 -16.00 11.32 -20.94
C ASP A 92 -14.82 10.55 -20.32
N ILE A 93 -15.12 9.64 -19.39
CA ILE A 93 -14.14 8.81 -18.70
C ILE A 93 -13.77 7.63 -19.60
N ALA A 94 -12.55 7.67 -20.14
CA ALA A 94 -12.08 6.66 -21.08
C ALA A 94 -11.36 5.48 -20.40
N ILE A 95 -10.69 5.72 -19.28
CA ILE A 95 -9.87 4.71 -18.58
C ILE A 95 -10.08 4.83 -17.07
N ALA A 96 -10.27 3.70 -16.40
CA ALA A 96 -10.28 3.59 -14.94
C ALA A 96 -9.16 2.64 -14.49
N CYS A 97 -8.12 3.19 -13.89
CA CYS A 97 -7.00 2.44 -13.31
C CYS A 97 -7.28 2.13 -11.84
N HIS A 98 -7.25 0.87 -11.48
CA HIS A 98 -7.54 0.35 -10.15
C HIS A 98 -6.26 -0.11 -9.47
N ARG A 99 -5.95 0.46 -8.31
CA ARG A 99 -4.92 -0.10 -7.46
C ARG A 99 -5.41 -1.42 -6.85
N ILE A 100 -4.74 -2.51 -7.21
CA ILE A 100 -4.95 -3.83 -6.63
C ILE A 100 -3.72 -4.18 -5.77
N VAL A 101 -3.92 -4.62 -4.54
CA VAL A 101 -2.80 -4.90 -3.63
C VAL A 101 -2.04 -6.15 -4.11
N HIS A 102 -2.73 -7.26 -4.30
CA HIS A 102 -2.10 -8.54 -4.63
C HIS A 102 -2.42 -8.96 -6.06
N GLY A 103 -1.42 -8.89 -6.96
CA GLY A 103 -1.53 -9.34 -8.36
C GLY A 103 -1.13 -10.80 -8.60
N GLY A 104 -0.62 -11.49 -7.56
CA GLY A 104 -0.10 -12.84 -7.73
C GLY A 104 1.13 -12.82 -8.64
N ASP A 105 1.09 -13.63 -9.70
CA ASP A 105 2.18 -13.73 -10.68
C ASP A 105 2.11 -12.65 -11.77
N CYS A 106 1.19 -11.68 -11.69
CA CYS A 106 1.14 -10.56 -12.62
C CYS A 106 2.37 -9.64 -12.44
N ASP A 107 3.16 -9.54 -13.49
CA ASP A 107 4.38 -8.73 -13.61
C ASP A 107 4.15 -7.35 -14.24
N ASP A 108 2.96 -7.12 -14.80
CA ASP A 108 2.52 -5.85 -15.38
C ASP A 108 1.02 -5.64 -15.15
N SER A 109 0.59 -4.40 -15.32
CA SER A 109 -0.81 -4.01 -15.26
C SER A 109 -1.62 -4.70 -16.35
N LYS A 110 -2.89 -5.03 -16.06
CA LYS A 110 -3.75 -5.80 -16.97
C LYS A 110 -5.06 -5.06 -17.22
N VAL A 111 -5.50 -5.05 -18.48
CA VAL A 111 -6.87 -4.65 -18.81
C VAL A 111 -7.82 -5.67 -18.17
N ILE A 112 -8.81 -5.18 -17.43
CA ILE A 112 -9.79 -6.01 -16.73
C ILE A 112 -10.81 -6.53 -17.75
N THR A 113 -10.57 -7.74 -18.24
CA THR A 113 -11.55 -8.57 -18.97
C THR A 113 -12.32 -9.46 -17.99
N LYS A 114 -13.34 -10.19 -18.46
CA LYS A 114 -14.02 -11.21 -17.63
C LYS A 114 -13.05 -12.25 -17.06
N GLU A 115 -12.07 -12.67 -17.86
CA GLU A 115 -11.04 -13.62 -17.43
C GLU A 115 -10.11 -13.02 -16.37
N THR A 116 -9.66 -11.78 -16.58
CA THR A 116 -8.81 -11.08 -15.60
C THR A 116 -9.58 -10.86 -14.31
N HIS A 117 -10.84 -10.45 -14.38
CA HIS A 117 -11.70 -10.27 -13.22
C HIS A 117 -11.84 -11.57 -12.41
N HIS A 118 -12.16 -12.68 -13.06
CA HIS A 118 -12.23 -13.98 -12.39
C HIS A 118 -10.90 -14.38 -11.72
N ARG A 119 -9.77 -14.07 -12.37
CA ARG A 119 -8.46 -14.30 -11.77
C ARG A 119 -8.21 -13.45 -10.51
N LEU A 120 -8.71 -12.21 -10.49
CA LEU A 120 -8.63 -11.35 -9.31
C LEU A 120 -9.50 -11.87 -8.16
N GLU A 121 -10.64 -12.48 -8.46
CA GLU A 121 -11.47 -13.20 -7.47
C GLU A 121 -10.68 -14.34 -6.83
N GLU A 122 -10.04 -15.21 -7.63
CA GLU A 122 -9.18 -16.30 -7.10
C GLU A 122 -8.01 -15.77 -6.24
N LEU A 123 -7.45 -14.61 -6.59
CA LEU A 123 -6.37 -13.99 -5.81
C LEU A 123 -6.88 -13.37 -4.50
N SER A 124 -8.17 -13.09 -4.39
CA SER A 124 -8.77 -12.62 -3.14
C SER A 124 -8.78 -13.71 -2.08
N ASP A 125 -8.79 -14.99 -2.45
CA ASP A 125 -8.62 -16.10 -1.49
C ASP A 125 -7.22 -16.10 -0.85
N LEU A 126 -6.21 -15.58 -1.56
CA LEU A 126 -4.84 -15.48 -1.05
C LEU A 126 -4.63 -14.26 -0.14
N ALA A 127 -5.40 -13.19 -0.33
CA ALA A 127 -5.26 -11.93 0.39
C ALA A 127 -6.62 -11.23 0.59
N PRO A 128 -7.57 -11.83 1.32
CA PRO A 128 -8.97 -11.37 1.36
C PRO A 128 -9.11 -9.97 1.96
N LEU A 129 -8.35 -9.68 3.03
CA LEU A 129 -8.32 -8.37 3.71
C LEU A 129 -7.78 -7.23 2.82
N HIS A 130 -7.21 -7.54 1.65
CA HIS A 130 -6.54 -6.56 0.80
C HIS A 130 -7.19 -6.41 -0.57
N ASN A 131 -7.61 -7.51 -1.20
CA ASN A 131 -8.19 -7.47 -2.54
C ASN A 131 -9.72 -7.31 -2.55
N GLY A 132 -10.43 -7.75 -1.50
CA GLY A 132 -11.90 -7.69 -1.44
C GLY A 132 -12.47 -6.28 -1.71
N PRO A 133 -12.05 -5.24 -0.95
CA PRO A 133 -12.52 -3.88 -1.18
C PRO A 133 -12.19 -3.33 -2.57
N ALA A 134 -11.08 -3.77 -3.18
CA ALA A 134 -10.67 -3.34 -4.50
C ALA A 134 -11.57 -3.94 -5.59
N LEU A 135 -11.95 -5.22 -5.47
CA LEU A 135 -12.86 -5.88 -6.41
C LEU A 135 -14.27 -5.26 -6.39
N THR A 136 -14.80 -4.94 -5.21
CA THR A 136 -16.10 -4.25 -5.10
C THR A 136 -16.11 -2.92 -5.88
N ILE A 137 -14.99 -2.20 -5.89
CA ILE A 137 -14.86 -0.96 -6.65
C ILE A 137 -14.70 -1.21 -8.15
N VAL A 138 -13.95 -2.25 -8.54
CA VAL A 138 -13.89 -2.69 -9.94
C VAL A 138 -15.28 -2.99 -10.48
N ASP A 139 -16.09 -3.74 -9.74
CA ASP A 139 -17.47 -4.07 -10.12
C ASP A 139 -18.35 -2.83 -10.25
N SER A 140 -18.24 -1.91 -9.28
CA SER A 140 -18.96 -0.63 -9.31
C SER A 140 -18.55 0.21 -10.52
N CYS A 141 -17.26 0.26 -10.85
CA CYS A 141 -16.76 0.99 -12.01
C CYS A 141 -17.24 0.37 -13.33
N ILE A 142 -17.20 -0.95 -13.48
CA ILE A 142 -17.70 -1.63 -14.68
C ILE A 142 -19.19 -1.35 -14.87
N LYS A 143 -19.98 -1.34 -13.78
CA LYS A 143 -21.42 -1.05 -13.83
C LYS A 143 -21.69 0.42 -14.15
N GLN A 144 -20.96 1.35 -13.53
CA GLN A 144 -21.23 2.79 -13.65
C GLN A 144 -20.58 3.43 -14.88
N LEU A 145 -19.46 2.90 -15.35
CA LEU A 145 -18.67 3.42 -16.47
C LEU A 145 -18.52 2.32 -17.54
N PRO A 146 -19.61 1.88 -18.20
CA PRO A 146 -19.60 0.71 -19.09
C PRO A 146 -18.69 0.88 -20.31
N ASP A 147 -18.43 2.12 -20.74
CA ASP A 147 -17.58 2.43 -21.89
C ASP A 147 -16.09 2.61 -21.51
N ALA A 148 -15.78 2.67 -20.21
CA ALA A 148 -14.42 2.89 -19.74
C ALA A 148 -13.59 1.60 -19.78
N ILE A 149 -12.36 1.70 -20.26
CA ILE A 149 -11.39 0.61 -20.17
C ILE A 149 -10.90 0.55 -18.72
N ASN A 150 -11.22 -0.55 -18.04
CA ASN A 150 -10.77 -0.79 -16.67
C ASN A 150 -9.39 -1.47 -16.70
N VAL A 151 -8.43 -0.99 -15.91
CA VAL A 151 -7.06 -1.49 -15.85
C VAL A 151 -6.69 -1.78 -14.40
N ALA A 152 -6.24 -2.99 -14.09
CA ALA A 152 -5.70 -3.35 -12.78
C ALA A 152 -4.20 -3.06 -12.73
N CYS A 153 -3.78 -2.27 -11.74
CA CYS A 153 -2.39 -1.93 -11.46
C CYS A 153 -2.00 -2.54 -10.11
N PHE A 154 -1.00 -3.43 -10.09
CA PHE A 154 -0.72 -4.25 -8.92
C PHE A 154 0.42 -3.70 -8.07
N ASP A 155 0.26 -3.66 -6.74
CA ASP A 155 1.35 -3.33 -5.84
C ASP A 155 2.45 -4.41 -5.83
N SER A 156 2.15 -5.64 -6.24
CA SER A 156 3.14 -6.72 -6.35
C SER A 156 3.95 -6.70 -7.65
N GLN A 157 3.51 -6.02 -8.71
CA GLN A 157 4.10 -6.18 -10.05
C GLN A 157 5.57 -5.74 -10.12
N PHE A 158 5.94 -4.65 -9.43
CA PHE A 158 7.32 -4.15 -9.39
C PHE A 158 8.29 -5.14 -8.77
N HIS A 159 7.80 -6.06 -7.94
CA HIS A 159 8.58 -7.05 -7.22
C HIS A 159 8.71 -8.39 -7.97
N ALA A 160 8.08 -8.52 -9.15
CA ALA A 160 8.19 -9.72 -9.99
C ALA A 160 9.64 -10.05 -10.40
N THR A 161 10.54 -9.06 -10.34
CA THR A 161 11.97 -9.20 -10.66
C THR A 161 12.81 -9.80 -9.53
N MET A 162 12.24 -10.03 -8.33
CA MET A 162 12.99 -10.63 -7.22
C MET A 162 13.54 -12.01 -7.60
N PRO A 163 14.83 -12.29 -7.31
CA PRO A 163 15.42 -13.58 -7.64
C PRO A 163 14.84 -14.70 -6.77
N PRO A 164 14.84 -15.97 -7.25
CA PRO A 164 14.20 -17.08 -6.55
C PRO A 164 14.65 -17.25 -5.09
N HIS A 165 15.94 -17.12 -4.81
CA HIS A 165 16.48 -17.28 -3.44
C HIS A 165 16.00 -16.20 -2.44
N ILE A 166 15.50 -15.06 -2.93
CA ILE A 166 14.87 -14.02 -2.11
C ILE A 166 13.37 -14.28 -1.97
N SER A 167 12.72 -14.74 -3.05
CA SER A 167 11.27 -14.91 -3.08
C SER A 167 10.76 -16.23 -2.47
N THR A 168 11.61 -17.25 -2.37
CA THR A 168 11.23 -18.61 -1.94
C THR A 168 11.29 -18.75 -0.42
N TYR A 169 10.21 -19.26 0.17
CA TYR A 169 10.23 -19.70 1.58
C TYR A 169 10.82 -21.11 1.70
N PRO A 170 11.62 -21.40 2.75
CA PRO A 170 12.21 -22.71 3.00
C PRO A 170 11.18 -23.69 3.60
N ILE A 171 10.13 -23.98 2.83
CA ILE A 171 9.05 -24.93 3.15
C ILE A 171 8.91 -25.97 2.03
N ASP A 172 7.98 -26.93 2.17
CA ASP A 172 7.69 -27.89 1.09
C ASP A 172 7.32 -27.15 -0.21
N GLN A 173 8.13 -27.32 -1.25
CA GLN A 173 7.97 -26.59 -2.50
C GLN A 173 6.79 -27.09 -3.35
N GLY A 174 6.31 -28.32 -3.13
CA GLY A 174 5.10 -28.83 -3.77
C GLY A 174 3.87 -28.12 -3.22
N ILE A 175 3.77 -28.01 -1.89
CA ILE A 175 2.72 -27.25 -1.21
C ILE A 175 2.81 -25.77 -1.57
N ALA A 176 4.01 -25.19 -1.52
CA ALA A 176 4.22 -23.77 -1.81
C ALA A 176 3.76 -23.40 -3.22
N LYS A 177 4.14 -24.18 -4.25
CA LYS A 177 3.71 -23.93 -5.63
C LYS A 177 2.20 -24.08 -5.80
N LYS A 178 1.62 -25.16 -5.27
CA LYS A 178 0.18 -25.41 -5.35
C LYS A 178 -0.65 -24.27 -4.77
N ASN A 179 -0.20 -23.74 -3.63
CA ASN A 179 -0.91 -22.71 -2.88
C ASN A 179 -0.35 -21.30 -3.13
N ARG A 180 0.55 -21.14 -4.10
CA ARG A 180 1.20 -19.86 -4.47
C ARG A 180 1.87 -19.14 -3.28
N LEU A 181 2.47 -19.90 -2.37
CA LEU A 181 3.14 -19.40 -1.16
C LEU A 181 4.58 -18.99 -1.49
N ARG A 182 4.78 -17.69 -1.66
CA ARG A 182 6.07 -17.06 -1.87
C ARG A 182 6.03 -15.64 -1.34
N LYS A 183 7.19 -15.01 -1.28
CA LYS A 183 7.26 -13.56 -1.09
C LYS A 183 6.87 -12.86 -2.39
N TYR A 184 5.88 -11.98 -2.29
CA TYR A 184 5.39 -11.12 -3.38
C TYR A 184 5.89 -9.70 -3.22
N GLY A 185 5.75 -9.13 -2.01
CA GLY A 185 6.03 -7.71 -1.79
C GLY A 185 4.92 -6.78 -2.28
N PHE A 186 4.87 -5.57 -1.71
CA PHE A 186 3.82 -4.58 -1.98
C PHE A 186 4.39 -3.15 -1.92
N HIS A 187 3.52 -2.16 -2.16
CA HIS A 187 3.90 -0.78 -2.47
C HIS A 187 4.72 -0.64 -3.75
N GLY A 188 4.68 -1.63 -4.64
CA GLY A 188 5.44 -1.63 -5.89
C GLY A 188 5.09 -0.48 -6.82
N LEU A 189 3.84 0.02 -6.82
CA LEU A 189 3.48 1.22 -7.58
C LEU A 189 4.24 2.45 -7.05
N SER A 190 4.37 2.58 -5.73
CA SER A 190 5.17 3.65 -5.11
C SER A 190 6.66 3.47 -5.41
N TYR A 191 7.21 2.26 -5.32
CA TYR A 191 8.63 2.03 -5.57
C TYR A 191 8.99 2.26 -7.04
N ALA A 192 8.13 1.87 -7.97
CA ALA A 192 8.31 2.15 -9.39
C ALA A 192 8.34 3.65 -9.67
N PHE A 193 7.47 4.43 -9.00
CA PHE A 193 7.51 5.89 -9.06
C PHE A 193 8.81 6.45 -8.46
N VAL A 194 9.15 6.05 -7.23
CA VAL A 194 10.36 6.50 -6.52
C VAL A 194 11.61 6.22 -7.34
N ALA A 195 11.75 5.04 -7.93
CA ALA A 195 12.92 4.69 -8.74
C ALA A 195 13.08 5.62 -9.94
N ARG A 196 12.00 5.93 -10.67
CA ARG A 196 12.04 6.87 -11.80
C ARG A 196 12.38 8.29 -11.35
N SER A 197 11.71 8.78 -10.31
CA SER A 197 11.92 10.15 -9.80
C SER A 197 13.33 10.36 -9.25
N VAL A 198 13.90 9.34 -8.60
CA VAL A 198 15.26 9.41 -8.05
C VAL A 198 16.32 9.29 -9.16
N ALA A 199 16.09 8.43 -10.17
CA ALA A 199 16.95 8.36 -11.34
C ALA A 199 17.04 9.73 -12.04
N GLU A 200 15.88 10.37 -12.27
CA GLU A 200 15.79 11.72 -12.82
C GLU A 200 16.51 12.76 -11.94
N PHE A 201 16.25 12.75 -10.62
CA PHE A 201 16.89 13.67 -9.68
C PHE A 201 18.42 13.54 -9.67
N LEU A 202 18.95 12.33 -9.76
CA LEU A 202 20.39 12.06 -9.77
C LEU A 202 21.03 12.21 -11.16
N GLY A 203 20.23 12.44 -12.21
CA GLY A 203 20.71 12.46 -13.60
C GLY A 203 21.30 11.13 -14.04
N LYS A 204 20.76 10.02 -13.54
CA LYS A 204 21.21 8.65 -13.84
C LYS A 204 20.20 7.90 -14.68
N ASP A 205 20.69 6.97 -15.50
CA ASP A 205 19.83 6.01 -16.16
C ASP A 205 19.20 5.06 -15.13
N LEU A 206 17.91 4.76 -15.30
CA LEU A 206 17.18 3.89 -14.38
C LEU A 206 17.85 2.51 -14.21
N GLY A 207 18.45 1.98 -15.28
CA GLY A 207 19.16 0.70 -15.28
C GLY A 207 20.45 0.67 -14.45
N GLU A 208 20.96 1.83 -14.04
CA GLU A 208 22.18 1.97 -13.23
C GLU A 208 21.86 2.34 -11.77
N LEU A 209 20.59 2.60 -11.46
CA LEU A 209 20.17 3.08 -10.15
C LEU A 209 20.13 1.94 -9.12
N ASN A 210 20.87 2.10 -8.03
CA ASN A 210 20.81 1.24 -6.86
C ASN A 210 20.40 2.04 -5.62
N ILE A 211 19.21 1.83 -5.07
CA ILE A 211 18.71 2.59 -3.91
C ILE A 211 18.06 1.70 -2.86
N ILE A 212 18.02 2.20 -1.63
CA ILE A 212 17.18 1.67 -0.56
C ILE A 212 16.01 2.62 -0.38
N ALA A 213 14.81 2.21 -0.78
CA ALA A 213 13.61 3.01 -0.66
C ALA A 213 12.78 2.59 0.56
N LEU A 214 12.35 3.55 1.37
CA LEU A 214 11.55 3.38 2.58
C LEU A 214 10.19 4.03 2.34
N HIS A 215 9.17 3.21 2.05
CA HIS A 215 7.78 3.69 1.97
C HIS A 215 7.15 3.58 3.36
N LEU A 216 7.01 4.69 4.07
CA LEU A 216 6.60 4.75 5.46
C LEU A 216 5.25 5.46 5.59
N GLY A 217 4.20 4.69 5.91
CA GLY A 217 2.85 5.17 6.18
C GLY A 217 2.16 4.30 7.24
N SER A 218 0.83 4.26 7.26
CA SER A 218 0.08 3.35 8.13
C SER A 218 0.42 1.88 7.87
N GLY A 219 0.68 1.54 6.60
CA GLY A 219 1.50 0.40 6.20
C GLY A 219 2.90 0.88 5.86
N ALA A 220 3.93 0.18 6.34
CA ALA A 220 5.32 0.54 6.12
C ALA A 220 6.09 -0.62 5.47
N SER A 221 7.00 -0.28 4.55
CA SER A 221 7.91 -1.25 3.95
C SER A 221 9.22 -0.60 3.54
N ALA A 222 10.24 -1.43 3.35
CA ALA A 222 11.50 -1.06 2.73
C ALA A 222 11.71 -1.89 1.45
N CYS A 223 12.44 -1.37 0.47
CA CYS A 223 12.80 -2.09 -0.75
C CYS A 223 14.25 -1.79 -1.14
N ALA A 224 15.01 -2.85 -1.44
CA ALA A 224 16.29 -2.75 -2.13
C ALA A 224 16.02 -2.76 -3.63
N ILE A 225 16.44 -1.71 -4.33
CA ILE A 225 16.28 -1.56 -5.78
C ILE A 225 17.68 -1.65 -6.38
N LYS A 226 17.87 -2.56 -7.34
CA LYS A 226 19.13 -2.82 -8.03
C LYS A 226 18.94 -2.66 -9.54
N GLY A 227 19.68 -1.76 -10.17
CA GLY A 227 19.50 -1.40 -11.58
C GLY A 227 18.06 -1.04 -11.92
N GLY A 228 17.42 -0.24 -11.05
CA GLY A 228 16.04 0.23 -11.23
C GLY A 228 14.94 -0.81 -11.03
N LYS A 229 15.30 -2.06 -10.68
CA LYS A 229 14.36 -3.17 -10.47
C LYS A 229 14.34 -3.59 -9.00
N SER A 230 13.21 -4.09 -8.51
CA SER A 230 13.13 -4.65 -7.17
C SER A 230 14.08 -5.85 -7.04
N TRP A 231 15.03 -5.75 -6.10
CA TRP A 231 15.91 -6.85 -5.72
C TRP A 231 15.38 -7.60 -4.50
N ASP A 232 14.95 -6.85 -3.48
CA ASP A 232 14.33 -7.37 -2.27
C ASP A 232 13.35 -6.33 -1.68
N THR A 233 12.41 -6.76 -0.85
CA THR A 233 11.40 -5.91 -0.19
C THR A 233 11.03 -6.47 1.18
N SER A 234 10.61 -5.64 2.13
CA SER A 234 10.44 -6.10 3.51
C SER A 234 9.17 -6.94 3.67
N MET A 235 8.16 -6.67 2.85
CA MET A 235 6.89 -7.40 2.86
C MET A 235 7.00 -8.78 2.18
N GLY A 236 6.13 -9.68 2.60
CA GLY A 236 6.23 -11.12 2.33
C GLY A 236 5.18 -11.62 1.36
N LEU A 237 4.58 -12.76 1.71
CA LEU A 237 3.33 -13.26 1.13
C LEU A 237 2.21 -12.22 1.22
N THR A 238 2.13 -11.52 2.35
CA THR A 238 1.15 -10.46 2.60
C THR A 238 1.87 -9.19 3.10
N PRO A 239 1.17 -8.04 3.11
CA PRO A 239 1.66 -6.80 3.69
C PRO A 239 1.95 -6.83 5.21
N LEU A 240 1.74 -7.96 5.89
CA LEU A 240 2.01 -8.13 7.32
C LEU A 240 3.50 -8.23 7.63
N ALA A 241 4.26 -8.97 6.82
CA ALA A 241 5.68 -9.19 7.07
C ALA A 241 6.48 -7.89 6.89
N GLY A 242 7.61 -7.79 7.59
CA GLY A 242 8.54 -6.68 7.46
C GLY A 242 8.43 -5.68 8.59
N LEU A 243 8.28 -4.40 8.25
CA LEU A 243 8.17 -3.32 9.21
C LEU A 243 6.81 -3.37 9.94
N PRO A 244 6.76 -3.00 11.23
CA PRO A 244 5.49 -2.79 11.90
C PRO A 244 4.73 -1.63 11.25
N GLY A 245 3.41 -1.71 11.30
CA GLY A 245 2.48 -0.68 10.82
C GLY A 245 1.64 -0.11 11.97
N ALA A 246 0.63 0.69 11.63
CA ALA A 246 -0.27 1.29 12.60
C ALA A 246 -0.99 0.26 13.44
N THR A 247 -1.54 -0.74 12.77
CA THR A 247 -2.28 -1.85 13.39
C THR A 247 -1.63 -3.20 13.12
N ARG A 248 -0.55 -3.22 12.33
CA ARG A 248 0.14 -4.44 11.89
C ARG A 248 1.38 -4.72 12.72
N SER A 249 1.58 -5.97 13.12
CA SER A 249 2.74 -6.36 13.94
C SER A 249 4.08 -6.18 13.23
N GLY A 250 4.11 -6.24 11.90
CA GLY A 250 5.35 -6.50 11.18
C GLY A 250 5.80 -7.95 11.38
N SER A 251 7.06 -8.24 11.05
CA SER A 251 7.65 -9.55 11.30
C SER A 251 7.77 -9.83 12.80
N VAL A 252 7.20 -10.96 13.21
CA VAL A 252 7.32 -11.57 14.55
C VAL A 252 7.66 -13.05 14.39
N ASP A 253 7.98 -13.73 15.48
CA ASP A 253 8.09 -15.19 15.47
C ASP A 253 6.76 -15.80 14.99
N PRO A 254 6.74 -16.65 13.95
CA PRO A 254 5.51 -17.27 13.46
C PRO A 254 4.74 -18.05 14.52
N SER A 255 5.41 -18.59 15.54
CA SER A 255 4.78 -19.32 16.64
C SER A 255 4.10 -18.40 17.68
N LEU A 256 4.48 -17.11 17.73
CA LEU A 256 3.98 -16.15 18.72
C LEU A 256 2.46 -16.05 18.73
N VAL A 257 1.82 -16.09 17.56
CA VAL A 257 0.36 -15.92 17.45
C VAL A 257 -0.41 -17.03 18.15
N PHE A 258 0.13 -18.25 18.17
CA PHE A 258 -0.50 -19.37 18.88
C PHE A 258 -0.41 -19.20 20.39
N HIS A 259 0.70 -18.64 20.89
CA HIS A 259 0.85 -18.30 22.31
C HIS A 259 0.02 -17.09 22.71
N TYR A 260 -0.10 -16.10 21.83
CA TYR A 260 -0.83 -14.86 22.08
C TYR A 260 -2.35 -15.10 22.16
N ALA A 261 -2.87 -15.97 21.31
CA ALA A 261 -4.30 -16.24 21.24
C ALA A 261 -4.79 -17.32 22.22
N SER A 262 -3.89 -18.09 22.83
CA SER A 262 -4.22 -19.10 23.83
C SER A 262 -3.97 -18.60 25.26
N ASP A 263 -4.86 -18.90 26.21
CA ASP A 263 -4.56 -18.73 27.63
C ASP A 263 -3.29 -19.52 28.00
N VAL A 264 -2.25 -18.80 28.44
CA VAL A 264 -0.84 -19.25 28.61
C VAL A 264 -0.67 -20.42 29.61
N GLY A 265 -1.74 -20.99 30.16
CA GLY A 265 -1.73 -22.15 31.06
C GLY A 265 -2.28 -23.45 30.48
N LYS A 266 -2.84 -23.47 29.26
CA LYS A 266 -3.44 -24.67 28.66
C LYS A 266 -3.07 -24.75 27.18
N LEU A 267 -1.85 -25.17 26.86
CA LEU A 267 -1.51 -25.72 25.54
C LEU A 267 -2.08 -27.15 25.45
N SER A 268 -3.40 -27.29 25.49
CA SER A 268 -4.07 -28.52 25.09
C SER A 268 -4.27 -28.47 23.57
N PRO A 269 -4.14 -29.57 22.83
CA PRO A 269 -4.55 -29.64 21.42
C PRO A 269 -5.99 -29.16 21.18
N ALA A 270 -6.81 -29.08 22.24
CA ALA A 270 -8.17 -28.55 22.19
C ALA A 270 -8.27 -27.00 22.23
N SER A 271 -7.30 -26.27 22.79
CA SER A 271 -7.36 -24.79 22.93
C SER A 271 -6.85 -24.04 21.70
N THR A 272 -6.09 -24.69 20.82
CA THR A 272 -5.72 -24.15 19.51
C THR A 272 -6.73 -24.49 18.40
N LYS A 273 -7.75 -25.32 18.67
CA LYS A 273 -8.80 -25.64 17.69
C LYS A 273 -9.62 -24.41 17.28
N ASP A 274 -9.74 -23.43 18.17
CA ASP A 274 -10.53 -22.22 17.95
C ASP A 274 -9.73 -21.08 17.31
N LEU A 275 -8.41 -21.23 17.12
CA LEU A 275 -7.62 -20.27 16.35
C LEU A 275 -7.78 -20.53 14.85
N HIS A 276 -8.93 -20.13 14.33
CA HIS A 276 -9.16 -20.09 12.89
C HIS A 276 -8.13 -19.15 12.25
N MET A 277 -7.61 -19.46 11.04
CA MET A 277 -6.59 -18.64 10.36
C MET A 277 -6.96 -17.16 10.30
N SER A 278 -8.26 -16.86 10.17
CA SER A 278 -8.82 -15.51 10.20
C SER A 278 -8.55 -14.75 11.50
N LYS A 279 -8.50 -15.42 12.66
CA LYS A 279 -8.27 -14.77 13.95
C LYS A 279 -6.80 -14.38 14.14
N ALA A 280 -5.88 -15.21 13.69
CA ALA A 280 -4.45 -14.88 13.66
C ALA A 280 -4.20 -13.66 12.76
N GLU A 281 -4.81 -13.63 11.58
CA GLU A 281 -4.73 -12.49 10.65
C GLU A 281 -5.32 -11.21 11.25
N GLU A 282 -6.49 -11.28 11.89
CA GLU A 282 -7.13 -10.16 12.58
C GLU A 282 -6.23 -9.60 13.70
N ILE A 283 -5.68 -10.47 14.56
CA ILE A 283 -4.79 -10.07 15.65
C ILE A 283 -3.57 -9.34 15.09
N LEU A 284 -2.89 -9.94 14.11
CA LEU A 284 -1.62 -9.43 13.62
C LEU A 284 -1.78 -8.25 12.66
N ASN A 285 -2.92 -8.09 11.96
CA ASN A 285 -3.14 -6.98 11.02
C ASN A 285 -3.92 -5.79 11.60
N GLU A 286 -4.82 -6.02 12.56
CA GLU A 286 -5.78 -5.01 13.02
C GLU A 286 -5.64 -4.66 14.51
N GLN A 287 -5.11 -5.58 15.32
CA GLN A 287 -5.02 -5.44 16.79
C GLN A 287 -3.57 -5.33 17.29
N SER A 288 -2.61 -5.22 16.38
CA SER A 288 -1.17 -5.12 16.69
C SER A 288 -0.62 -3.73 16.34
N GLY A 289 0.67 -3.65 16.02
CA GLY A 289 1.32 -2.42 15.57
C GLY A 289 1.49 -1.40 16.69
N TRP A 290 1.87 -0.18 16.34
CA TRP A 290 2.07 0.85 17.36
C TRP A 290 0.75 1.28 18.03
N LYS A 291 -0.41 1.05 17.42
CA LYS A 291 -1.71 1.30 18.06
C LYS A 291 -1.87 0.47 19.34
N SER A 292 -1.46 -0.80 19.35
CA SER A 292 -1.59 -1.63 20.56
C SER A 292 -0.67 -1.19 21.69
N LEU A 293 0.44 -0.51 21.37
CA LEU A 293 1.38 0.04 22.34
C LEU A 293 0.97 1.41 22.86
N THR A 294 0.36 2.24 22.01
CA THR A 294 0.23 3.69 22.23
C THR A 294 -1.22 4.17 22.32
N GLY A 295 -2.19 3.33 21.93
CA GLY A 295 -3.60 3.72 21.81
C GLY A 295 -3.95 4.53 20.56
N THR A 296 -2.97 4.94 19.74
CA THR A 296 -3.20 5.75 18.53
C THR A 296 -2.57 5.15 17.28
N THR A 297 -3.19 5.38 16.12
CA THR A 297 -2.62 5.04 14.81
C THR A 297 -1.77 6.18 14.23
N ASP A 298 -1.87 7.38 14.78
CA ASP A 298 -1.18 8.58 14.27
C ASP A 298 0.28 8.63 14.76
N PHE A 299 1.21 8.33 13.84
CA PHE A 299 2.63 8.35 14.14
C PHE A 299 3.19 9.77 14.38
N GLY A 300 2.50 10.82 13.93
CA GLY A 300 2.86 12.20 14.24
C GLY A 300 2.74 12.49 15.73
N VAL A 301 1.65 12.02 16.36
CA VAL A 301 1.44 12.10 17.82
C VAL A 301 2.53 11.33 18.57
N ILE A 302 2.83 10.10 18.13
CA ILE A 302 3.87 9.25 18.72
C ILE A 302 5.25 9.93 18.63
N ALA A 303 5.62 10.43 17.45
CA ALA A 303 6.91 11.08 17.26
C ALA A 303 7.05 12.40 18.02
N GLY A 304 5.95 13.11 18.29
CA GLY A 304 5.90 14.37 19.02
C GLY A 304 5.83 14.24 20.55
N SER A 305 5.74 13.03 21.08
CA SER A 305 5.54 12.77 22.51
C SER A 305 6.75 12.11 23.16
N ASP A 306 6.95 12.40 24.45
CA ASP A 306 8.00 11.81 25.30
C ASP A 306 7.46 10.74 26.26
N GLU A 307 6.18 10.37 26.14
CA GLU A 307 5.60 9.28 26.95
C GLU A 307 6.36 7.97 26.72
N PRO A 308 6.60 7.15 27.76
CA PRO A 308 7.38 5.91 27.65
C PRO A 308 6.90 4.97 26.53
N GLN A 309 5.59 4.80 26.39
CA GLN A 309 4.99 3.96 25.34
C GLN A 309 5.21 4.52 23.93
N HIS A 310 5.15 5.85 23.76
CA HIS A 310 5.38 6.51 22.47
C HIS A 310 6.85 6.43 22.09
N LYS A 311 7.75 6.65 23.05
CA LYS A 311 9.18 6.47 22.85
C LYS A 311 9.52 5.02 22.47
N LEU A 312 8.94 4.04 23.16
CA LEU A 312 9.11 2.63 22.82
C LEU A 312 8.65 2.34 21.39
N ALA A 313 7.46 2.78 20.98
CA ALA A 313 6.96 2.58 19.63
C ALA A 313 7.84 3.26 18.56
N PHE A 314 8.31 4.48 18.82
CA PHE A 314 9.23 5.20 17.94
C PHE A 314 10.57 4.46 17.80
N ASP A 315 11.19 4.07 18.93
CA ASP A 315 12.48 3.38 18.95
C ASP A 315 12.39 2.01 18.27
N LEU A 316 11.29 1.27 18.47
CA LEU A 316 11.00 0.01 17.78
C LEU A 316 10.94 0.20 16.26
N LEU A 317 10.20 1.20 15.76
CA LEU A 317 10.11 1.43 14.32
C LEU A 317 11.47 1.82 13.73
N VAL A 318 12.20 2.72 14.39
CA VAL A 318 13.56 3.14 13.96
C VAL A 318 14.49 1.94 13.89
N ASP A 319 14.51 1.10 14.92
CA ASP A 319 15.34 -0.11 14.98
C ASP A 319 15.04 -1.05 13.81
N ARG A 320 13.76 -1.35 13.56
CA ARG A 320 13.36 -2.22 12.45
C ARG A 320 13.73 -1.64 11.09
N ILE A 321 13.57 -0.33 10.89
CA ILE A 321 14.02 0.35 9.67
C ILE A 321 15.54 0.19 9.51
N CYS A 322 16.33 0.45 10.55
CA CYS A 322 17.78 0.33 10.49
C CYS A 322 18.23 -1.10 10.15
N GLY A 323 17.54 -2.11 10.69
CA GLY A 323 17.78 -3.52 10.35
C GLY A 323 17.58 -3.81 8.86
N PHE A 324 16.50 -3.30 8.25
CA PHE A 324 16.30 -3.44 6.80
C PHE A 324 17.31 -2.64 5.98
N VAL A 325 17.64 -1.40 6.39
CA VAL A 325 18.65 -0.58 5.70
C VAL A 325 20.01 -1.29 5.70
N GLY A 326 20.46 -1.81 6.84
CA GLY A 326 21.71 -2.57 6.93
C GLY A 326 21.69 -3.84 6.08
N SER A 327 20.61 -4.63 6.16
CA SER A 327 20.45 -5.83 5.35
C SER A 327 20.49 -5.51 3.84
N TYR A 328 19.78 -4.47 3.40
CA TYR A 328 19.71 -4.09 2.00
C TYR A 328 20.98 -3.44 1.48
N TYR A 329 21.71 -2.71 2.32
CA TYR A 329 23.04 -2.22 1.99
C TYR A 329 23.98 -3.39 1.66
N VAL A 330 23.97 -4.45 2.49
CA VAL A 330 24.76 -5.67 2.25
C VAL A 330 24.26 -6.42 1.00
N SER A 331 22.95 -6.54 0.81
CA SER A 331 22.36 -7.17 -0.38
C SER A 331 22.74 -6.45 -1.69
N LEU A 332 22.91 -5.13 -1.63
CA LEU A 332 23.38 -4.28 -2.73
C LEU A 332 24.92 -4.18 -2.77
N GLN A 333 25.63 -4.93 -1.91
CA GLN A 333 27.10 -4.97 -1.86
C GLN A 333 27.74 -3.60 -1.65
N GLY A 334 27.07 -2.75 -0.86
CA GLY A 334 27.48 -1.36 -0.59
C GLY A 334 27.32 -0.39 -1.76
N GLN A 335 26.83 -0.84 -2.91
CA GLN A 335 26.54 0.02 -4.06
C GLN A 335 25.15 0.63 -3.88
N VAL A 336 25.07 1.70 -3.09
CA VAL A 336 23.82 2.41 -2.79
C VAL A 336 23.99 3.88 -3.13
N ASP A 337 23.23 4.35 -4.11
CA ASP A 337 23.20 5.73 -4.57
C ASP A 337 22.47 6.65 -3.59
N ALA A 338 21.40 6.16 -2.95
CA ALA A 338 20.58 6.92 -2.02
C ALA A 338 19.75 6.03 -1.09
N VAL A 339 19.45 6.55 0.10
CA VAL A 339 18.34 6.09 0.94
C VAL A 339 17.19 7.07 0.80
N VAL A 340 16.03 6.58 0.38
CA VAL A 340 14.91 7.43 -0.01
C VAL A 340 13.75 7.24 0.96
N PHE A 341 13.27 8.32 1.56
CA PHE A 341 12.10 8.30 2.44
C PHE A 341 10.87 8.78 1.67
N ALA A 342 9.84 7.95 1.60
CA ALA A 342 8.58 8.23 0.92
C ALA A 342 7.38 7.84 1.82
N GLY A 343 6.18 8.21 1.40
CA GLY A 343 4.95 7.93 2.14
C GLY A 343 4.72 8.95 3.26
N GLY A 344 3.50 8.97 3.80
CA GLY A 344 3.06 10.04 4.69
C GLY A 344 3.95 10.26 5.92
N ILE A 345 4.46 9.19 6.53
CA ILE A 345 5.40 9.28 7.67
C ILE A 345 6.80 9.66 7.17
N GLY A 346 7.26 9.04 6.09
CA GLY A 346 8.60 9.29 5.53
C GLY A 346 8.82 10.74 5.11
N GLU A 347 7.78 11.34 4.51
CA GLU A 347 7.78 12.73 4.05
C GLU A 347 7.66 13.74 5.21
N ARG A 348 6.80 13.47 6.20
CA ARG A 348 6.46 14.46 7.25
C ARG A 348 7.32 14.37 8.51
N SER A 349 7.84 13.20 8.85
CA SER A 349 8.57 13.00 10.11
C SER A 349 10.08 13.25 9.97
N ALA A 350 10.48 14.52 10.08
CA ALA A 350 11.90 14.87 10.07
C ALA A 350 12.68 14.25 11.26
N LYS A 351 12.02 14.05 12.42
CA LYS A 351 12.60 13.37 13.59
C LYS A 351 12.94 11.92 13.27
N LEU A 352 12.05 11.19 12.59
CA LEU A 352 12.28 9.81 12.18
C LEU A 352 13.46 9.72 11.19
N ARG A 353 13.46 10.57 10.15
CA ARG A 353 14.55 10.58 9.15
C ARG A 353 15.91 10.82 9.81
N ARG A 354 16.02 11.81 10.70
CA ARG A 354 17.26 12.09 11.45
C ARG A 354 17.70 10.91 12.31
N ALA A 355 16.77 10.25 13.00
CA ALA A 355 17.09 9.10 13.85
C ALA A 355 17.62 7.91 13.03
N VAL A 356 16.99 7.60 11.89
CA VAL A 356 17.43 6.53 10.99
C VAL A 356 18.82 6.85 10.42
N VAL A 357 18.98 8.02 9.78
CA VAL A 357 20.27 8.43 9.19
C VAL A 357 21.40 8.44 10.24
N GLY A 358 21.12 8.94 11.45
CA GLY A 358 22.10 8.93 12.54
C GLY A 358 22.51 7.52 12.96
N ARG A 359 21.56 6.57 13.11
CA ARG A 359 21.86 5.18 13.51
C ARG A 359 22.53 4.37 12.39
N THR A 360 22.30 4.71 11.13
CA THR A 360 22.95 4.06 9.98
C THR A 360 24.21 4.78 9.51
N GLY A 361 24.72 5.76 10.27
CA GLY A 361 25.89 6.56 9.87
C GLY A 361 27.17 5.75 9.66
N CYS A 362 27.29 4.57 10.30
CA CYS A 362 28.40 3.65 10.09
C CYS A 362 28.48 3.09 8.66
N LEU A 363 27.40 3.17 7.88
CA LEU A 363 27.36 2.72 6.49
C LEU A 363 27.99 3.72 5.51
N GLY A 364 28.28 4.95 5.95
CA GLY A 364 28.89 5.97 5.08
C GLY A 364 27.97 6.47 3.96
N LEU A 365 26.66 6.27 4.09
CA LEU A 365 25.65 6.78 3.16
C LEU A 365 25.59 8.31 3.30
N ALA A 366 25.86 9.03 2.21
CA ALA A 366 25.92 10.48 2.16
C ALA A 366 24.53 11.13 2.15
#